data_AF-A0A0D6LMM5-F1
#
_entry.id   AF-A0A0D6LMM5-F1
#
_cell.length_a   1.000
_cell.length_b   1.000
_cell.length_c   1.000
_cell.angle_alpha   90.00
_cell.angle_beta   90.00
_cell.angle_gamma   90.00
#
_symmetry.space_group_name_H-M   'P 1'
#
loop_
_entity.id
_entity.type
_entity.pdbx_description
1 polymer ?
#
loop_
_entity_poly.entity_id
_entity_poly.type
_entity_poly.pdbx_seq_one_letter_code
_entity_poly.pdbx_strand_id
1 'polypeptide(L)' 'MAAAQRFIIRMSRFDLVIYGATGFTGTFVVERLVTSKYYEGLTFAVAGRNEAKLQKVLDEVSKKT' A
#
# COMPACT_ATOMS: atom_id res chain seq x y z
N MET A 1 -6.35 -38.99 -10.20
CA MET A 1 -7.08 -38.26 -9.13
C MET A 1 -6.32 -36.98 -8.84
N ALA A 2 -6.61 -35.90 -9.58
CA ALA A 2 -5.98 -34.61 -9.38
C ALA A 2 -6.69 -33.89 -8.23
N ALA A 3 -5.97 -33.62 -7.15
CA ALA A 3 -6.47 -32.78 -6.07
C ALA A 3 -6.69 -31.37 -6.65
N ALA A 4 -7.96 -30.95 -6.72
CA ALA A 4 -8.30 -29.56 -6.96
C ALA A 4 -7.64 -28.74 -5.85
N GLN A 5 -6.56 -28.03 -6.19
CA GLN A 5 -5.94 -27.07 -5.28
C GLN A 5 -7.00 -26.03 -4.94
N ARG A 6 -7.49 -26.13 -3.71
CA ARG A 6 -8.45 -25.19 -3.14
C ARG A 6 -7.79 -23.82 -3.19
N PHE A 7 -8.33 -22.91 -4.00
CA PHE A 7 -7.90 -21.52 -4.05
C PHE A 7 -8.35 -20.85 -2.75
N ILE A 8 -7.61 -21.13 -1.68
CA ILE A 8 -7.69 -20.36 -0.44
C ILE A 8 -7.09 -19.02 -0.84
N ILE A 9 -7.93 -17.99 -0.97
CA ILE A 9 -7.45 -16.61 -1.02
C ILE A 9 -6.76 -16.37 0.32
N ARG A 10 -5.46 -16.64 0.39
CA ARG A 10 -4.64 -16.13 1.48
C ARG A 10 -4.58 -14.64 1.25
N MET A 11 -5.33 -13.88 2.06
CA MET A 11 -5.09 -12.45 2.23
C MET A 11 -3.61 -12.33 2.60
N SER A 12 -2.76 -12.04 1.62
CA SER A 12 -1.34 -11.86 1.82
C SER A 12 -1.17 -10.74 2.83
N ARG A 13 -0.48 -11.03 3.92
CA ARG A 13 -0.16 -10.04 4.95
C ARG A 13 0.70 -8.96 4.29
N PHE A 14 0.38 -7.70 4.53
CA PHE A 14 1.28 -6.60 4.22
C PHE A 14 2.38 -6.54 5.28
N ASP A 15 3.59 -6.19 4.87
CA ASP A 15 4.72 -5.95 5.77
C ASP A 15 4.53 -4.62 6.53
N LEU A 16 3.87 -3.64 5.91
CA LEU A 16 3.60 -2.32 6.49
C LEU A 16 2.20 -1.81 6.12
N VAL A 17 1.52 -1.19 7.08
CA VAL A 17 0.26 -0.46 6.82
C VAL A 17 0.39 0.97 7.35
N ILE A 18 0.19 1.96 6.46
CA ILE A 18 0.24 3.38 6.81
C ILE A 18 -1.19 3.87 7.09
N TYR A 19 -1.51 4.04 8.36
CA TYR A 19 -2.78 4.64 8.79
C TYR A 19 -2.73 6.16 8.71
N GLY A 20 -3.83 6.78 8.26
CA GLY A 20 -3.89 8.23 8.10
C GLY A 20 -3.14 8.73 6.85
N ALA A 21 -3.00 7.88 5.82
CA ALA A 21 -2.24 8.19 4.61
C ALA A 21 -2.73 9.43 3.83
N THR A 22 -3.98 9.85 4.05
CA THR A 22 -4.57 11.05 3.43
C THR A 22 -4.34 12.33 4.23
N GLY A 23 -3.73 12.24 5.42
CA GLY A 23 -3.34 13.41 6.21
C GLY A 23 -2.02 13.98 5.71
N PHE A 24 -1.70 15.21 6.12
CA PHE A 24 -0.48 15.91 5.70
C PHE A 24 0.76 15.02 5.87
N THR A 25 1.05 14.56 7.10
CA THR A 25 2.20 13.70 7.37
C THR A 25 2.10 12.34 6.67
N GLY A 26 0.90 11.76 6.58
CA GLY A 26 0.68 10.45 5.95
C GLY A 26 1.11 10.45 4.49
N THR A 27 0.74 11.48 3.74
CA THR A 27 1.14 11.63 2.33
C THR A 27 2.66 11.71 2.17
N PHE A 28 3.35 12.48 3.02
CA PHE A 28 4.82 12.51 3.02
C PHE A 28 5.43 11.16 3.35
N VAL A 29 4.89 10.41 4.31
CA VAL A 29 5.39 9.09 4.67
C VAL A 29 5.27 8.11 3.50
N VAL A 30 4.16 8.13 2.76
CA VAL A 30 3.99 7.30 1.55
C VAL A 30 5.04 7.67 0.50
N GLU A 31 5.20 8.96 0.20
CA GLU A 31 6.19 9.45 -0.78
C GLU A 31 7.64 9.07 -0.39
N ARG A 32 7.98 9.20 0.90
CA ARG A 32 9.31 8.86 1.41
C ARG A 32 9.53 7.35 1.45
N LEU A 33 8.50 6.55 1.69
CA LEU A 33 8.62 5.09 1.67
C LEU A 33 9.00 4.61 0.28
N VAL A 34 8.23 4.98 -0.75
CA VAL A 34 8.42 4.48 -2.13
C VAL A 34 9.74 4.93 -2.77
N THR A 35 10.31 6.03 -2.30
CA THR A 35 11.62 6.54 -2.74
C THR A 35 12.79 6.04 -1.88
N SER A 36 12.52 5.30 -0.81
CA SER A 36 13.56 4.78 0.06
C SER A 36 14.09 3.43 -0.41
N LYS A 37 15.32 3.11 -0.01
CA LYS A 37 15.91 1.77 -0.17
C LYS A 37 15.12 0.64 0.51
N TYR A 38 14.14 0.97 1.37
CA TYR A 38 13.33 0.00 2.08
C TYR A 38 12.07 -0.40 1.31
N TYR A 39 11.78 0.24 0.17
CA TYR A 39 10.65 -0.11 -0.66
C TYR A 39 10.86 -1.43 -1.41
N GLU A 40 12.11 -1.73 -1.79
CA GLU A 40 12.42 -2.93 -2.54
C GLU A 40 12.07 -4.19 -1.74
N GLY A 41 11.19 -5.03 -2.29
CA GLY A 41 10.72 -6.26 -1.65
C GLY A 41 9.70 -6.08 -0.52
N LEU A 42 9.28 -4.83 -0.23
CA LEU A 42 8.31 -4.53 0.82
C LEU A 42 6.88 -4.45 0.26
N THR A 43 5.98 -5.27 0.77
CA THR A 43 4.54 -5.10 0.51
C THR A 43 3.95 -4.12 1.52
N PHE A 44 3.29 -3.06 1.05
CA PHE A 44 2.65 -2.09 1.93
C PHE A 44 1.22 -1.78 1.51
N ALA A 45 0.44 -1.29 2.48
CA ALA A 45 -0.91 -0.77 2.26
C ALA A 45 -1.08 0.62 2.88
N VAL A 46 -2.04 1.37 2.37
CA VAL A 46 -2.48 2.66 2.92
C VAL A 46 -3.90 2.55 3.46
N ALA A 47 -4.16 3.21 4.59
CA ALA A 47 -5.47 3.20 5.24
C ALA A 47 -5.93 4.60 5.62
N GLY A 48 -7.24 4.82 5.51
CA GLY A 48 -7.89 6.10 5.75
C GLY A 48 -9.41 5.99 5.65
N ARG A 49 -10.11 7.09 5.95
CA ARG A 49 -11.58 7.12 6.02
C ARG A 49 -12.28 7.44 4.69
N ASN A 50 -11.50 7.81 3.67
CA ASN A 50 -12.04 8.24 2.38
C ASN A 50 -11.20 7.61 1.26
N GLU A 51 -11.80 6.68 0.55
CA GLU A 51 -11.17 5.92 -0.53
C GLU A 51 -10.70 6.81 -1.68
N ALA A 52 -11.51 7.77 -2.13
CA ALA A 52 -11.12 8.69 -3.20
C ALA A 52 -9.87 9.52 -2.84
N LYS A 53 -9.72 9.92 -1.57
CA LYS A 53 -8.51 10.60 -1.08
C LYS A 53 -7.31 9.65 -1.01
N LEU A 54 -7.51 8.39 -0.64
CA LEU A 54 -6.44 7.39 -0.67
C LEU A 54 -5.94 7.17 -2.09
N GLN A 55 -6.85 6.98 -3.05
CA GLN A 55 -6.50 6.83 -4.46
C GLN A 55 -5.74 8.05 -4.97
N LYS A 56 -6.21 9.26 -4.64
CA LYS A 56 -5.53 10.50 -5.00
C LYS A 56 -4.09 10.55 -4.48
N VAL A 57 -3.84 10.14 -3.23
CA VAL A 57 -2.47 10.09 -2.67
C VAL A 57 -1.60 9.10 -3.45
N LEU A 58 -2.12 7.91 -3.76
CA LEU A 58 -1.38 6.92 -4.55
C LEU A 58 -1.07 7.46 -5.95
N ASP A 59 -2.05 8.05 -6.64
CA ASP A 59 -1.86 8.63 -7.98
C ASP A 59 -0.85 9.79 -7.99
N GLU A 60 -0.89 10.65 -6.96
CA GLU A 60 0.05 11.77 -6.83
C GLU A 60 1.48 11.29 -6.57
N VAL A 61 1.65 10.29 -5.71
CA VAL A 61 2.95 9.69 -5.42
C VAL A 61 3.51 8.99 -6.67
N SER A 62 2.69 8.19 -7.37
CA SER A 62 3.08 7.50 -8.61
C SER A 62 3.48 8.44 -9.75
N LYS A 63 3.05 9.71 -9.75
CA LYS A 63 3.48 10.70 -10.75
C LYS A 63 4.84 11.33 -10.43
N LYS A 64 5.27 11.28 -9.17
CA LYS A 64 6.52 11.93 -8.70
C LYS A 64 7.72 10.99 -8.70
N THR A 65 7.50 9.69 -8.88
CA THR A 65 8.49 8.63 -8.75
C THR A 65 8.40 7.68 -9.93
#